data_AF-A0A6M0C1M2-F1
#
_entry.id   AF-A0A6M0C1M2-F1
#
_cell.length_a   1.000
_cell.length_b   1.000
_cell.length_c   1.000
_cell.angle_alpha   90.00
_cell.angle_beta   90.00
_cell.angle_gamma   90.00
#
_symmetry.space_group_name_H-M   'P 1'
#
loop_
_entity.id
_entity.type
_entity.pdbx_description
1 polymer ?
#
loop_
_entity_poly.entity_id
_entity_poly.type
_entity_poly.pdbx_seq_one_letter_code
_entity_poly.pdbx_strand_id
1 'polypeptide(L)'
;MAVVKSDIWNYEEAHPTFNDVYLIMEIADTTLNSDREVTGTVYARSGIEDYWVLDIKNRQLYVDREPTEEGYQREMILTENDSIIPLRFSDCVVQVSQMLHPES
;
A
#
# COMPACT_ATOMS: atom_id res chain seq x y z
N MET A 1 0.00 7.47 -3.27
CA MET A 1 1.34 7.83 -2.74
C MET A 1 2.19 6.57 -2.80
N ALA A 2 3.49 6.64 -3.08
CA ALA A 2 4.34 5.45 -3.18
C ALA A 2 5.66 5.69 -2.44
N VAL A 3 6.16 4.65 -1.76
CA VAL A 3 7.49 4.64 -1.13
C VAL A 3 8.43 3.84 -2.01
N VAL A 4 9.48 4.50 -2.50
CA VAL A 4 10.49 3.95 -3.43
C VAL A 4 11.88 3.98 -2.81
N LYS A 5 12.74 3.02 -3.21
CA LYS A 5 14.17 3.02 -2.90
C LYS A 5 14.83 4.26 -3.52
N SER A 6 15.53 5.06 -2.71
CA SER A 6 16.39 6.13 -3.22
C SER A 6 17.87 5.76 -3.04
N ASP A 7 18.52 5.35 -4.13
CA ASP A 7 19.98 5.45 -4.22
C ASP A 7 20.30 6.92 -4.54
N ILE A 8 20.61 7.69 -3.49
CA ILE A 8 20.83 9.16 -3.49
C ILE A 8 21.90 9.66 -4.50
N TRP A 9 22.62 8.76 -5.16
CA TRP A 9 23.63 9.06 -6.17
C TRP A 9 23.17 8.80 -7.62
N ASN A 10 21.98 8.25 -7.85
CA ASN A 10 21.55 7.77 -9.18
C ASN A 10 20.22 8.35 -9.69
N TYR A 11 19.65 9.35 -9.02
CA TYR A 11 18.34 9.89 -9.37
C TYR A 11 18.31 10.60 -10.73
N GLU A 12 19.46 11.05 -11.25
CA GLU A 12 19.54 11.71 -12.57
C GLU A 12 19.77 10.74 -13.74
N GLU A 13 20.20 9.48 -13.50
CA GLU A 13 20.51 8.52 -14.57
C GLU A 13 19.63 7.26 -14.59
N ALA A 14 18.96 6.90 -13.49
CA ALA A 14 18.08 5.74 -13.42
C ALA A 14 16.71 6.14 -12.85
N HIS A 15 15.70 6.24 -13.73
CA HIS A 15 14.31 6.30 -13.28
C HIS A 15 14.02 5.09 -12.40
N PRO A 16 13.37 5.27 -11.22
CA PRO A 16 13.00 4.14 -10.37
C PRO A 16 12.19 3.16 -11.22
N THR A 17 12.68 1.93 -11.28
CA THR A 17 11.97 0.84 -11.94
C THR A 17 10.91 0.32 -10.98
N PHE A 18 9.90 -0.40 -11.46
CA PHE A 18 8.86 -0.99 -10.59
C PHE A 18 9.46 -1.88 -9.49
N ASN A 19 10.66 -2.45 -9.71
CA ASN A 19 11.42 -3.21 -8.71
C ASN A 19 11.91 -2.38 -7.50
N ASP A 20 11.85 -1.05 -7.59
CA ASP A 20 12.29 -0.14 -6.53
C ASP A 20 11.12 0.36 -5.65
N VAL A 21 9.87 -0.04 -5.95
CA VAL A 21 8.69 0.32 -5.17
C VAL A 21 8.47 -0.70 -4.06
N TYR A 22 8.56 -0.24 -2.81
CA TYR A 22 8.46 -1.12 -1.63
C TYR A 22 7.07 -1.17 -1.00
N LEU A 23 6.29 -0.09 -1.18
CA LEU A 23 4.95 0.05 -0.66
C LEU A 23 4.20 1.04 -1.53
N ILE A 24 3.03 0.66 -2.01
CA ILE A 24 2.06 1.60 -2.59
C ILE A 24 0.95 1.82 -1.57
N MET A 25 0.63 3.07 -1.29
CA MET A 25 -0.49 3.44 -0.43
C MET A 25 -1.40 4.42 -1.14
N GLU A 26 -2.67 4.03 -1.29
CA GLU A 26 -3.73 4.87 -1.80
C GLU A 26 -4.67 5.30 -0.68
N ILE A 27 -5.27 6.47 -0.84
CA ILE A 27 -6.23 7.02 0.12
C ILE A 27 -7.56 7.12 -0.60
N ALA A 28 -8.55 6.40 -0.10
CA ALA A 28 -9.90 6.39 -0.62
C ALA A 28 -10.82 7.19 0.32
N ASP A 29 -11.32 8.32 -0.18
CA ASP A 29 -12.31 9.16 0.50
C ASP A 29 -13.75 8.88 -0.01
N THR A 30 -13.88 8.03 -1.04
CA THR A 30 -15.17 7.63 -1.65
C THR A 30 -15.15 6.13 -2.02
N THR A 31 -16.20 5.62 -2.68
CA THR A 31 -16.43 4.18 -2.95
C THR A 31 -15.20 3.45 -3.50
N LEU A 32 -14.72 2.45 -2.75
CA LEU A 32 -13.49 1.68 -3.03
C LEU A 32 -13.58 0.64 -4.14
N ASN A 33 -14.74 -0.02 -4.33
CA ASN A 33 -14.72 -1.39 -4.86
C ASN A 33 -14.34 -1.50 -6.35
N SER A 34 -14.81 -0.61 -7.22
CA SER A 34 -14.60 -0.79 -8.67
C SER A 34 -13.21 -0.38 -9.13
N ASP A 35 -12.66 0.70 -8.56
CA ASP A 35 -11.34 1.22 -8.96
C ASP A 35 -10.20 0.43 -8.32
N ARG A 36 -10.41 -0.15 -7.11
CA ARG A 36 -9.38 -0.93 -6.41
C ARG A 36 -9.05 -2.24 -7.11
N GLU A 37 -10.05 -3.01 -7.58
CA GLU A 37 -9.78 -4.32 -8.20
C GLU A 37 -8.95 -4.20 -9.49
N VAL A 38 -9.28 -3.20 -10.33
CA VAL A 38 -8.56 -2.93 -11.57
C VAL A 38 -7.13 -2.48 -11.26
N THR A 39 -6.97 -1.53 -10.34
CA THR A 39 -5.68 -0.96 -9.97
C THR A 39 -4.79 -1.99 -9.25
N GLY A 40 -5.38 -2.76 -8.32
CA GLY A 40 -4.72 -3.83 -7.60
C GLY A 40 -4.18 -4.92 -8.51
N THR A 41 -4.93 -5.32 -9.54
CA THR A 41 -4.45 -6.31 -10.54
C THR A 41 -3.22 -5.79 -11.30
N VAL A 42 -3.18 -4.51 -11.65
CA VAL A 42 -2.02 -3.90 -12.33
C VAL A 42 -0.79 -3.90 -11.43
N TYR A 43 -0.95 -3.53 -10.15
CA TYR A 43 0.16 -3.56 -9.19
C TYR A 43 0.63 -4.98 -8.87
N ALA A 44 -0.29 -5.93 -8.75
CA ALA A 44 0.06 -7.34 -8.54
C ALA A 44 0.90 -7.90 -9.71
N ARG A 45 0.48 -7.65 -10.96
CA ARG A 45 1.26 -8.03 -12.15
C ARG A 45 2.62 -7.34 -12.23
N SER A 46 2.74 -6.16 -11.61
CA SER A 46 4.01 -5.44 -11.53
C SER A 46 4.90 -5.93 -10.36
N GLY A 47 4.44 -6.93 -9.60
CA GLY A 47 5.21 -7.55 -8.51
C GLY A 47 5.28 -6.74 -7.22
N ILE A 48 4.39 -5.76 -7.02
CA ILE A 48 4.36 -4.97 -5.79
C ILE A 48 3.95 -5.87 -4.62
N GLU A 49 4.81 -6.01 -3.61
CA GLU A 49 4.59 -6.97 -2.53
C GLU A 49 3.65 -6.46 -1.43
N ASP A 50 3.52 -5.15 -1.29
CA ASP A 50 2.76 -4.49 -0.22
C ASP A 50 1.94 -3.32 -0.82
N TYR A 51 0.64 -3.56 -1.06
CA TYR A 51 -0.29 -2.56 -1.60
C TYR A 51 -1.41 -2.27 -0.61
N TRP A 52 -1.50 -1.02 -0.18
CA TRP A 52 -2.43 -0.60 0.87
C TRP A 52 -3.43 0.42 0.33
N VAL A 53 -4.67 0.31 0.77
CA VAL A 53 -5.72 1.30 0.52
C VAL A 53 -6.34 1.73 1.85
N LEU A 54 -6.14 2.99 2.23
CA LEU A 54 -6.72 3.58 3.42
C LEU A 54 -8.10 4.14 3.11
N ASP A 55 -9.14 3.50 3.63
CA ASP A 55 -10.52 3.96 3.60
C ASP A 55 -10.76 4.91 4.77
N ILE A 56 -10.77 6.22 4.50
CA ILE A 56 -10.98 7.23 5.53
C ILE A 56 -12.40 7.16 6.09
N LYS A 57 -13.39 6.89 5.22
CA LYS A 57 -14.81 6.93 5.58
C LYS A 57 -15.18 5.79 6.53
N ASN A 58 -14.69 4.58 6.25
CA ASN A 58 -14.92 3.43 7.11
C ASN A 58 -13.83 3.24 8.17
N ARG A 59 -12.79 4.10 8.19
CA ARG A 59 -11.64 4.05 9.09
C ARG A 59 -10.94 2.69 9.08
N GLN A 60 -10.72 2.17 7.87
CA GLN A 60 -10.15 0.85 7.63
C GLN A 60 -8.95 0.94 6.70
N LEU A 61 -8.00 0.03 6.89
CA LEU A 61 -6.88 -0.16 5.99
C LEU A 61 -7.02 -1.52 5.31
N TYR A 62 -7.17 -1.51 3.99
CA TYR A 62 -7.08 -2.70 3.15
C TYR A 62 -5.63 -2.95 2.79
N VAL A 63 -5.17 -4.17 2.96
CA VAL A 63 -3.79 -4.59 2.71
C VAL A 63 -3.79 -5.81 1.81
N ASP A 64 -3.28 -5.62 0.61
CA ASP A 64 -3.16 -6.63 -0.43
C ASP A 64 -1.68 -7.05 -0.57
N ARG A 65 -1.45 -8.37 -0.52
CA ARG A 65 -0.12 -9.01 -0.51
C ARG A 65 -0.13 -10.31 -1.31
N GLU A 66 1.07 -10.86 -1.52
CA GLU A 66 1.31 -12.09 -2.27
C GLU A 66 0.82 -11.93 -3.73
N PRO A 67 1.48 -11.04 -4.51
CA PRO A 67 1.05 -10.71 -5.86
C PRO A 67 1.20 -11.90 -6.83
N THR A 68 0.24 -12.04 -7.74
CA THR A 68 0.24 -12.99 -8.86
C THR A 68 -0.26 -12.32 -10.13
N GLU A 69 -0.15 -13.01 -11.27
CA GLU A 69 -0.69 -12.54 -12.56
C GLU A 69 -2.22 -12.33 -12.54
N GLU A 70 -2.93 -13.01 -11.62
CA GLU A 70 -4.38 -12.93 -11.45
C GLU A 70 -4.80 -11.88 -10.41
N GLY A 71 -3.85 -11.26 -9.69
CA GLY A 71 -4.10 -10.35 -8.59
C GLY A 71 -3.41 -10.78 -7.29
N TYR A 72 -3.77 -10.15 -6.19
CA TYR A 72 -3.25 -10.49 -4.86
C TYR A 72 -3.96 -11.71 -4.29
N GLN A 73 -3.20 -12.60 -3.65
CA GLN A 73 -3.74 -13.82 -3.03
C GLN A 73 -4.11 -13.61 -1.56
N ARG A 74 -3.56 -12.57 -0.93
CA ARG A 74 -3.81 -12.25 0.47
C ARG A 74 -4.36 -10.85 0.61
N GLU A 75 -5.59 -10.77 1.10
CA GLU A 75 -6.24 -9.52 1.50
C GLU A 75 -6.44 -9.52 3.03
N MET A 76 -6.18 -8.39 3.66
CA MET A 76 -6.47 -8.14 5.07
C MET A 76 -7.19 -6.79 5.20
N ILE A 77 -8.18 -6.74 6.09
CA ILE A 77 -8.86 -5.51 6.46
C ILE A 77 -8.54 -5.24 7.91
N LEU A 78 -7.84 -4.14 8.17
CA LEU A 78 -7.43 -3.69 9.49
C LEU A 78 -8.28 -2.51 9.92
N THR A 79 -8.62 -2.47 11.21
CA THR A 79 -9.30 -1.35 11.86
C THR A 79 -8.30 -0.35 12.40
N GLU A 80 -8.76 0.84 12.79
CA GLU A 80 -7.91 1.86 13.42
C GLU A 80 -7.16 1.40 14.69
N ASN A 81 -7.66 0.35 15.36
CA ASN A 81 -7.05 -0.21 16.57
C ASN A 81 -5.92 -1.19 16.28
N ASP A 82 -5.82 -1.65 15.03
CA ASP A 82 -4.80 -2.60 14.61
C ASP A 82 -3.48 -1.88 14.28
N SER A 83 -2.42 -2.68 14.15
CA SER A 83 -1.10 -2.23 13.71
C SER A 83 -0.59 -3.12 12.59
N ILE A 84 0.22 -2.53 11.72
CA ILE A 84 0.81 -3.22 10.58
C ILE A 84 2.30 -2.89 10.47
N ILE A 85 3.07 -3.87 10.02
CA ILE A 85 4.48 -3.71 9.69
C ILE A 85 4.58 -3.81 8.15
N PRO A 86 5.10 -2.76 7.48
CA PRO A 86 5.41 -2.85 6.05
C PRO A 86 6.45 -3.95 5.79
N LEU A 87 6.28 -4.74 4.73
CA LEU A 87 7.13 -5.91 4.46
C LEU A 87 8.62 -5.57 4.34
N ARG A 88 8.94 -4.41 3.79
CA ARG A 88 10.33 -3.95 3.55
C ARG A 88 10.89 -3.08 4.69
N PHE A 89 10.11 -2.81 5.73
CA PHE A 89 10.48 -1.98 6.89
C PHE A 89 10.12 -2.72 8.19
N SER A 90 10.82 -3.83 8.46
CA SER A 90 10.50 -4.79 9.53
C SER A 90 10.57 -4.23 10.96
N ASP A 91 11.23 -3.09 11.14
CA ASP A 91 11.37 -2.35 12.40
C ASP A 91 10.35 -1.20 12.54
N CYS A 92 9.52 -0.96 11.52
CA CYS A 92 8.51 0.09 11.49
C CYS A 92 7.12 -0.50 11.80
N VAL A 93 6.64 -0.29 13.03
CA VAL A 93 5.26 -0.60 13.39
C VAL A 93 4.42 0.67 13.19
N VAL A 94 3.38 0.58 12.35
CA VAL A 94 2.46 1.69 12.11
C VAL A 94 1.09 1.32 12.66
N GLN A 95 0.56 2.13 13.57
CA GLN A 95 -0.82 1.98 14.02
C GLN A 95 -1.76 2.60 12.99
N VAL A 96 -2.84 1.91 12.64
CA VAL A 96 -3.75 2.40 11.58
C VAL A 96 -4.36 3.76 11.94
N SER A 97 -4.69 3.98 13.22
CA SER A 97 -5.19 5.28 13.70
C SER A 97 -4.23 6.45 13.45
N GLN A 98 -2.91 6.22 13.37
CA GLN A 98 -1.93 7.27 13.07
C GLN A 98 -1.96 7.72 11.60
N MET A 99 -2.55 6.91 10.72
CA MET A 99 -2.77 7.27 9.32
C MET A 99 -4.06 8.07 9.11
N LEU A 100 -4.94 8.08 10.12
CA LEU A 100 -6.25 8.72 10.08
C LEU A 100 -6.23 10.04 10.86
N HIS A 101 -7.13 10.95 10.49
CA HIS A 101 -7.41 12.11 11.33
C HIS A 101 -8.13 11.66 12.62
N PRO A 102 -7.91 12.34 13.76
CA PRO A 102 -8.65 12.10 14.99
C PRO A 102 -10.15 12.29 14.76
N GLU A 103 -10.98 11.47 15.41
CA GLU A 103 -12.42 11.75 15.48
C GLU A 103 -12.63 13.07 16.27
N SER A 104 -13.54 13.91 15.77
CA SER A 104 -13.93 15.17 16.42
C SER A 104 -14.95 14.97 17.52
#